data_AF-X1EKG6-F1
#
_entry.id   AF-X1EKG6-F1
#
_cell.length_a   1.000
_cell.length_b   1.000
_cell.length_c   1.000
_cell.angle_alpha   90.00
_cell.angle_beta   90.00
_cell.angle_gamma   90.00
#
_symmetry.space_group_name_H-M   'P 1'
#
loop_
_entity.id
_entity.type
_entity.pdbx_description
1 polymer ?
#
loop_
_entity_poly.entity_id
_entity_poly.type
_entity_poly.pdbx_seq_one_letter_code
_entity_poly.pdbx_strand_id
1 'polypeptide(L)'
;LEQKGEIERIEKGKYLIIPLGAEKGKYTLHEFVIGSTLIEPYSIAYWSALNYYGLTEQIPTTVFLQTTARKKNQDIKIFGVKYQ
;
A
#
# COMPACT_ATOMS: atom_id res chain seq x y z
N LEU A 1 -8.49 19.18 -5.90
CA LEU A 1 -8.59 17.85 -5.29
C LEU A 1 -7.60 17.69 -4.16
N GLU A 2 -6.28 17.68 -4.41
CA GLU A 2 -5.28 17.50 -3.32
C GLU A 2 -5.27 18.66 -2.31
N GLN A 3 -5.25 19.91 -2.78
CA GLN A 3 -5.37 21.10 -1.91
C GLN A 3 -6.74 21.19 -1.20
N LYS A 4 -7.76 20.51 -1.73
CA LYS A 4 -9.10 20.45 -1.13
C LYS A 4 -9.22 19.31 -0.11
N GLY A 5 -8.19 18.47 0.05
CA GLY A 5 -8.23 17.31 0.93
C GLY A 5 -9.14 16.18 0.44
N GLU A 6 -9.43 16.12 -0.85
CA GLU A 6 -10.28 15.07 -1.45
C GLU A 6 -9.46 13.86 -1.94
N ILE A 7 -8.17 14.09 -2.21
CA ILE A 7 -7.23 13.04 -2.63
C ILE A 7 -5.90 13.19 -1.89
N GLU A 8 -5.20 12.07 -1.76
CA GLU A 8 -3.89 12.00 -1.14
C GLU A 8 -2.92 11.23 -2.02
N ARG A 9 -1.75 11.81 -2.29
CA ARG A 9 -0.76 11.22 -3.19
C ARG A 9 0.00 10.08 -2.51
N ILE A 10 0.11 8.95 -3.21
CA ILE A 10 0.83 7.76 -2.74
C ILE A 10 2.11 7.48 -3.55
N GLU A 11 2.12 7.85 -4.83
CA GLU A 11 3.30 7.79 -5.72
C GLU A 11 3.18 8.92 -6.76
N LYS A 12 4.23 9.21 -7.55
CA LYS A 12 4.08 10.15 -8.67
C LYS A 12 3.04 9.63 -9.67
N GLY A 13 1.97 10.40 -9.86
CA GLY A 13 0.88 10.05 -10.76
C GLY A 13 -0.15 9.09 -10.15
N LYS A 14 -0.01 8.69 -8.88
CA LYS A 14 -0.96 7.80 -8.20
C LYS A 14 -1.49 8.46 -6.94
N TYR A 15 -2.80 8.47 -6.83
CA TYR A 15 -3.53 9.16 -5.78
C TYR A 15 -4.61 8.24 -5.24
N LEU A 16 -4.86 8.40 -3.95
CA LEU A 16 -5.93 7.78 -3.23
C LEU A 16 -7.07 8.78 -3.07
N ILE A 17 -8.30 8.32 -3.26
CA ILE A 17 -9.49 9.12 -2.96
C ILE A 17 -9.78 8.98 -1.48
N ILE A 18 -9.94 10.12 -0.79
CA ILE A 18 -10.32 10.13 0.61
C ILE A 18 -11.82 9.76 0.68
N PRO A 19 -12.21 8.75 1.49
CA PRO A 19 -13.60 8.36 1.62
C PRO A 19 -14.51 9.53 2.01
N LEU A 20 -15.73 9.55 1.47
CA LEU A 20 -16.71 10.57 1.80
C LEU A 20 -16.99 10.57 3.32
N GLY A 21 -16.88 11.73 3.95
CA GLY A 21 -17.05 11.89 5.41
C GLY A 21 -15.80 11.58 6.23
N ALA A 22 -14.68 11.18 5.61
CA ALA A 22 -13.40 11.08 6.27
C ALA A 22 -12.55 12.34 6.05
N GLU A 23 -11.70 12.66 7.02
CA GLU A 23 -10.69 13.70 6.88
C GLU A 23 -9.35 13.08 6.49
N LYS A 24 -8.48 13.89 5.86
CA LYS A 24 -7.11 13.48 5.55
C LYS A 24 -6.40 12.96 6.81
N GLY A 25 -5.81 11.77 6.72
CA GLY A 25 -5.14 11.10 7.84
C GLY A 25 -6.09 10.50 8.90
N LYS A 26 -7.41 10.60 8.73
CA LYS A 26 -8.42 10.01 9.62
C LYS A 26 -9.28 8.97 8.91
N TYR A 27 -8.63 8.04 8.21
CA TYR A 27 -9.25 6.86 7.62
C TYR A 27 -8.26 5.70 7.62
N THR A 28 -8.77 4.49 7.52
CA THR A 28 -7.96 3.27 7.44
C THR A 28 -8.26 2.58 6.12
N LEU A 29 -7.21 2.20 5.41
CA LEU A 29 -7.29 1.29 4.28
C LEU A 29 -6.42 0.08 4.56
N HIS A 30 -6.87 -1.06 4.05
CA HIS A 30 -6.03 -2.23 4.07
C HIS A 30 -4.81 -1.97 3.18
N GLU A 31 -3.64 -2.20 3.75
CA GLU A 31 -2.34 -1.97 3.15
C GLU A 31 -2.16 -2.72 1.82
N PHE A 32 -2.84 -3.86 1.62
CA PHE A 32 -2.82 -4.61 0.36
C PHE A 32 -3.56 -3.88 -0.78
N VAL A 33 -4.58 -3.08 -0.47
CA VAL A 33 -5.24 -2.22 -1.46
C VAL A 33 -4.25 -1.17 -1.97
N ILE A 34 -3.49 -0.54 -1.08
CA ILE A 34 -2.45 0.40 -1.51
C ILE A 34 -1.38 -0.34 -2.32
N GLY A 35 -0.88 -1.48 -1.83
CA GLY A 35 0.13 -2.31 -2.51
C GLY A 35 -0.25 -2.67 -3.94
N SER A 36 -1.51 -3.06 -4.16
CA SER A 36 -2.04 -3.40 -5.49
C SER A 36 -1.93 -2.27 -6.53
N THR A 37 -1.89 -1.03 -6.08
CA THR A 37 -1.77 0.13 -6.97
C THR A 37 -0.32 0.51 -7.26
N LEU A 38 0.65 -0.01 -6.49
CA LEU A 38 2.05 0.41 -6.60
C LEU A 38 2.77 -0.20 -7.79
N ILE A 39 2.39 -1.40 -8.25
CA ILE A 39 2.98 -2.05 -9.41
C ILE A 39 2.04 -3.07 -10.03
N GLU A 40 2.17 -3.29 -11.34
CA GLU A 40 1.43 -4.30 -12.10
C GLU A 40 2.40 -4.98 -13.09
N PRO A 41 2.40 -6.32 -13.20
CA PRO A 41 1.65 -7.28 -12.38
C PRO A 41 2.22 -7.41 -10.97
N TYR A 42 1.41 -7.83 -10.00
CA TYR A 42 1.85 -8.03 -8.62
C TYR A 42 1.24 -9.27 -7.95
N SER A 43 1.86 -9.71 -6.87
CA SER A 43 1.28 -10.63 -5.88
C SER A 43 1.71 -10.19 -4.47
N ILE A 44 0.83 -10.35 -3.48
CA ILE A 44 1.24 -10.25 -2.07
C ILE A 44 2.10 -11.47 -1.76
N ALA A 45 3.31 -11.26 -1.28
CA ALA A 45 4.34 -12.29 -1.26
C ALA A 45 5.01 -12.44 0.10
N TYR A 46 5.86 -13.47 0.22
CA TYR A 46 6.74 -13.70 1.36
C TYR A 46 6.01 -13.65 2.71
N TRP A 47 6.53 -12.88 3.67
CA TRP A 47 5.99 -12.80 5.03
C TRP A 47 4.53 -12.28 5.03
N SER A 48 4.20 -11.33 4.17
CA SER A 48 2.83 -10.81 4.06
C SER A 48 1.86 -11.90 3.62
N ALA A 49 2.25 -12.75 2.67
CA ALA A 49 1.44 -13.89 2.25
C ALA A 49 1.33 -14.95 3.37
N LEU A 50 2.44 -15.28 4.03
CA LEU A 50 2.42 -16.24 5.15
C LEU A 50 1.49 -15.78 6.27
N ASN A 51 1.53 -14.49 6.62
CA ASN A 51 0.67 -13.95 7.65
C ASN A 51 -0.81 -13.93 7.20
N TYR A 52 -1.08 -13.50 5.96
CA TYR A 52 -2.44 -13.46 5.42
C TYR A 52 -3.11 -14.84 5.38
N TYR A 53 -2.36 -15.89 5.03
CA TYR A 53 -2.86 -17.27 4.98
C TYR A 53 -2.78 -18.01 6.31
N GLY A 54 -2.45 -17.34 7.42
CA GLY A 54 -2.39 -17.97 8.75
C GLY A 54 -1.23 -18.95 8.93
N LEU A 55 -0.22 -18.90 8.06
CA LEU A 55 1.00 -19.70 8.16
C LEU A 55 2.03 -19.10 9.13
N THR A 56 1.78 -17.88 9.63
CA THR A 56 2.51 -17.28 10.75
C THR A 56 1.63 -16.28 11.52
N GLU A 57 1.74 -16.29 12.84
CA GLU A 57 1.07 -15.32 13.73
C GLU A 57 1.83 -13.98 13.83
N GLN A 58 3.08 -13.95 13.36
CA GLN A 58 3.90 -12.74 13.41
C GLN A 58 3.37 -11.70 12.42
N ILE A 59 2.96 -10.54 12.94
CA ILE A 59 2.44 -9.43 12.16
C ILE A 59 3.60 -8.68 11.48
N PRO A 60 3.71 -8.69 10.14
CA PRO A 60 4.79 -8.02 9.45
C PRO A 60 4.62 -6.49 9.49
N THR A 61 5.71 -5.77 9.74
CA THR A 61 5.73 -4.29 9.68
C THR A 61 5.96 -3.74 8.27
N THR A 62 6.19 -4.64 7.31
CA THR A 62 6.43 -4.35 5.89
C THR A 62 5.51 -5.23 5.04
N VAL A 63 4.87 -4.62 4.04
CA VAL A 63 4.12 -5.34 3.00
C VAL A 63 5.06 -5.72 1.88
N PHE A 64 5.18 -7.01 1.63
CA PHE A 64 6.00 -7.53 0.54
C PHE A 64 5.16 -7.79 -0.71
N LEU A 65 5.58 -7.24 -1.85
CA LEU A 65 4.99 -7.46 -3.15
C LEU A 65 6.01 -8.09 -4.09
N GLN A 66 5.63 -9.19 -4.75
CA GLN A 66 6.43 -9.77 -5.82
C GLN A 66 5.87 -9.32 -7.18
N THR A 67 6.78 -8.95 -8.08
CA THR A 67 6.44 -8.57 -9.46
C THR A 67 7.48 -9.10 -10.44
N THR A 68 7.06 -9.33 -11.68
CA THR A 68 7.97 -9.60 -12.81
C THR A 68 8.40 -8.31 -13.52
N ALA A 69 7.76 -7.18 -13.24
CA ALA A 69 8.10 -5.88 -13.81
C ALA A 69 9.21 -5.18 -13.04
N ARG A 70 10.04 -4.40 -13.74
CA ARG A 70 11.11 -3.63 -13.11
C ARG A 70 10.53 -2.41 -12.38
N LYS A 71 10.67 -2.36 -11.05
CA LYS A 71 10.42 -1.14 -10.25
C LYS A 71 11.74 -0.44 -9.91
N LYS A 72 11.84 0.86 -10.21
CA LYS A 72 13.03 1.65 -9.88
C LYS A 72 13.18 1.89 -8.38
N ASN A 73 12.07 2.21 -7.70
CA ASN A 73 12.05 2.40 -6.27
C ASN A 73 11.35 1.19 -5.62
N GLN A 74 12.11 0.35 -4.93
CA GLN A 74 11.59 -0.87 -4.31
C GLN A 74 11.21 -0.64 -2.85
N ASP A 75 11.85 0.30 -2.15
CA ASP A 75 11.50 0.67 -0.79
C ASP A 75 10.67 1.97 -0.76
N ILE A 76 9.37 1.84 -0.51
CA ILE A 76 8.45 2.99 -0.43
C ILE A 76 7.75 2.98 0.93
N LYS A 77 7.59 4.15 1.55
CA LYS A 77 6.80 4.32 2.77
C LYS A 77 5.58 5.19 2.49
N ILE A 78 4.38 4.66 2.73
CA ILE A 78 3.09 5.34 2.50
C ILE A 78 2.25 5.19 3.76
N PHE A 79 1.72 6.29 4.29
CA PHE A 79 0.90 6.34 5.52
C PHE A 79 1.48 5.55 6.70
N GLY A 80 2.81 5.55 6.84
CA GLY A 80 3.50 4.85 7.93
C GLY A 80 3.86 3.39 7.63
N VAL A 81 3.28 2.78 6.59
CA VAL A 81 3.54 1.39 6.18
C VAL A 81 4.67 1.32 5.16
N LYS A 82 5.59 0.37 5.33
CA LYS A 82 6.66 0.09 4.36
C LYS A 82 6.18 -0.92 3.32
N TYR A 83 6.50 -0.66 2.06
CA TYR A 83 6.27 -1.55 0.93
C TYR A 83 7.62 -1.92 0.32
N GLN A 84 7.80 -3.20 0.03
CA GLN A 84 9.01 -3.76 -0.58
C GLN A 84 8.69 -4.77 -1.68
#